data_AF-A0A961ZV76-F1
#
_entry.id   AF-A0A961ZV76-F1
#
_cell.length_a   1.000
_cell.length_b   1.000
_cell.length_c   1.000
_cell.angle_alpha   90.00
_cell.angle_beta   90.00
_cell.angle_gamma   90.00
#
_symmetry.space_group_name_H-M   'P 1'
#
loop_
_entity.id
_entity.type
_entity.pdbx_description
1 polymer ?
#
loop_
_entity_poly.entity_id
_entity_poly.type
_entity_poly.pdbx_seq_one_letter_code
_entity_poly.pdbx_strand_id
1 'polypeptide(L)' 'MNIHEYQAKQVLKSYGAPIAAGAPVTSADEIEAAVKSLPGPVWVVKSQIHAGGRGKGKF' A
#
# COMPACT_ATOMS: atom_id res chain seq x y z
N MET A 1 2.30 -12.59 -15.77
CA MET A 1 2.03 -11.14 -15.59
C MET A 1 1.82 -10.90 -14.11
N ASN A 2 2.58 -9.98 -13.50
CA ASN A 2 2.49 -9.68 -12.07
C ASN A 2 1.73 -8.37 -11.85
N ILE A 3 1.16 -8.19 -10.66
CA ILE A 3 0.52 -6.95 -10.21
C ILE A 3 1.12 -6.50 -8.88
N HIS A 4 1.05 -5.22 -8.57
CA HIS A 4 1.52 -4.65 -7.32
C HIS A 4 0.63 -5.02 -6.12
N GLU A 5 1.14 -4.88 -4.90
CA GLU A 5 0.40 -5.18 -3.67
C GLU A 5 -0.91 -4.38 -3.59
N TYR A 6 -0.90 -3.10 -3.95
CA TYR A 6 -2.11 -2.27 -3.90
C TYR A 6 -3.18 -2.73 -4.92
N GLN A 7 -2.78 -3.17 -6.11
CA GLN A 7 -3.69 -3.69 -7.14
C GLN A 7 -4.31 -5.01 -6.68
N ALA A 8 -3.49 -5.92 -6.14
CA ALA A 8 -3.98 -7.18 -5.58
C ALA A 8 -4.98 -6.93 -4.44
N LYS A 9 -4.71 -5.96 -3.56
CA LYS A 9 -5.65 -5.56 -2.50
C LYS A 9 -6.98 -5.03 -3.05
N GLN A 10 -6.95 -4.24 -4.13
CA GLN A 10 -8.18 -3.75 -4.77
C GLN A 10 -9.03 -4.89 -5.35
N VAL A 11 -8.39 -5.85 -6.04
CA VAL A 11 -9.06 -7.06 -6.54
C VAL A 11 -9.65 -7.86 -5.38
N LEU A 12 -8.86 -8.18 -4.35
CA LEU A 12 -9.37 -8.93 -3.20
C LEU A 12 -10.54 -8.23 -2.49
N LYS A 13 -10.46 -6.91 -2.35
CA LYS A 13 -11.54 -6.09 -1.79
C LYS A 13 -12.83 -6.19 -2.62
N SER A 14 -12.74 -6.21 -3.96
CA SER A 14 -13.93 -6.32 -4.81
C SER A 14 -14.67 -7.65 -4.65
N TYR A 15 -14.00 -8.68 -4.13
CA TYR A 15 -14.60 -9.97 -3.77
C TYR A 15 -14.97 -10.09 -2.28
N GLY A 16 -14.90 -8.99 -1.52
CA GLY A 16 -15.31 -8.96 -0.10
C GLY A 16 -14.27 -9.51 0.88
N ALA A 17 -13.03 -9.78 0.44
CA ALA A 17 -11.99 -10.23 1.36
C ALA A 17 -11.59 -9.09 2.32
N PRO A 18 -11.35 -9.39 3.62
CA PRO A 18 -10.89 -8.40 4.58
C PRO A 18 -9.46 -7.97 4.24
N ILE A 19 -9.27 -6.68 3.97
CA ILE A 19 -7.97 -6.08 3.68
C ILE A 19 -7.74 -4.84 4.55
N ALA A 20 -6.49 -4.59 4.92
CA ALA A 20 -6.13 -3.35 5.57
C ALA A 20 -6.33 -2.15 4.63
N ALA A 21 -6.94 -1.08 5.14
CA ALA A 21 -7.07 0.17 4.41
C ALA A 21 -5.69 0.71 4.02
N GLY A 22 -5.60 1.31 2.84
CA GLY A 22 -4.38 1.91 2.33
C GLY A 22 -4.65 2.76 1.11
N ALA A 23 -3.71 3.65 0.81
CA ALA A 23 -3.75 4.52 -0.36
C ALA A 23 -2.40 4.41 -1.10
N PRO A 24 -2.39 4.11 -2.41
CA PRO A 24 -1.17 4.25 -3.20
C PRO A 24 -0.82 5.73 -3.34
N VAL A 25 0.47 6.05 -3.23
CA VAL A 25 1.01 7.40 -3.43
C VAL A 25 2.09 7.35 -4.50
N THR A 26 2.09 8.33 -5.40
CA THR A 26 3.07 8.40 -6.51
C THR A 26 4.06 9.55 -6.36
N SER A 27 3.76 10.50 -5.48
CA SER A 27 4.62 11.63 -5.12
C SER A 27 4.63 11.86 -3.61
N ALA A 28 5.64 12.57 -3.12
CA ALA A 28 5.74 12.88 -1.69
C ALA A 28 4.61 13.81 -1.21
N ASP A 29 4.14 14.71 -2.08
CA ASP A 29 3.11 15.69 -1.77
C ASP A 29 1.74 15.04 -1.50
N GLU A 30 1.51 13.81 -1.98
CA GLU A 30 0.28 13.04 -1.73
C GLU A 30 0.23 12.42 -0.32
N ILE A 31 1.36 12.32 0.39
CA ILE A 31 1.47 11.54 1.64
C ILE A 31 0.56 12.11 2.73
N GLU A 32 0.51 13.43 2.89
CA GLU A 32 -0.29 14.06 3.94
C GLU A 32 -1.79 13.78 3.77
N ALA A 33 -2.28 13.89 2.54
CA ALA A 33 -3.67 13.58 2.21
C ALA A 33 -3.97 12.08 2.42
N ALA A 34 -3.07 11.19 2.00
CA ALA A 34 -3.22 9.76 2.19
C ALA A 34 -3.28 9.37 3.68
N VAL A 35 -2.40 9.92 4.51
CA VAL A 35 -2.37 9.66 5.96
C VAL A 35 -3.66 10.14 6.62
N LYS A 36 -4.15 11.34 6.28
CA LYS A 36 -5.41 11.88 6.81
C LYS A 36 -6.64 11.04 6.45
N SER A 37 -6.62 10.35 5.30
CA SER A 37 -7.72 9.47 4.88
C SER A 37 -7.73 8.10 5.57
N LEU A 38 -6.66 7.74 6.31
CA LEU A 38 -6.48 6.41 6.88
C LEU A 38 -6.57 6.43 8.41
N PRO A 39 -7.08 5.35 9.03
CA PRO A 39 -7.07 5.24 10.49
C PRO A 39 -5.62 5.18 11.01
N GLY A 40 -5.34 5.99 12.03
CA GLY A 40 -4.06 6.01 12.75
C GLY A 40 -4.10 5.19 14.06
N PRO A 41 -3.06 5.30 14.92
CA PRO A 41 -1.92 6.23 14.85
C PRO A 41 -0.67 5.65 14.16
N VAL A 42 -0.72 4.41 13.68
CA VAL A 42 0.42 3.73 13.06
C VAL A 42 0.12 3.43 11.60
N TRP A 43 1.04 3.82 10.73
CA TRP A 43 0.98 3.57 9.29
C TRP A 43 2.19 2.78 8.82
N VAL A 44 2.03 2.00 7.76
CA VAL A 44 3.12 1.23 7.14
C VAL A 44 3.32 1.71 5.71
N VAL A 45 4.48 2.32 5.45
CA VAL A 45 4.89 2.73 4.11
C VAL A 45 5.60 1.56 3.44
N LYS A 46 5.16 1.19 2.22
CA LYS A 46 5.72 0.06 1.47
C LYS A 46 6.00 0.40 0.03
N SER A 47 7.25 0.23 -0.40
CA SER A 47 7.62 0.30 -1.81
C SER A 47 6.80 -0.70 -2.64
N GLN A 48 6.25 -0.22 -3.75
CA GLN A 48 5.45 -1.02 -4.68
C GLN A 48 6.37 -1.57 -5.78
N ILE A 49 6.90 -2.77 -5.58
CA ILE A 49 7.70 -3.51 -6.56
C ILE A 49 7.15 -4.94 -6.69
N HIS A 50 7.37 -5.59 -7.83
CA HIS A 50 6.95 -6.97 -8.05
C HIS A 50 7.81 -8.00 -7.28
N ALA A 51 9.06 -7.65 -6.96
CA ALA A 51 9.95 -8.54 -6.22
C ALA A 51 9.57 -8.64 -4.72
N GLY A 52 9.82 -9.81 -4.13
CA GLY A 52 9.74 -10.02 -2.69
C GLY A 52 10.91 -9.39 -1.93
N GLY A 53 10.97 -9.61 -0.61
CA GLY A 53 12.14 -9.23 0.21
C GLY A 53 12.26 -7.73 0.56
N ARG A 54 11.25 -6.92 0.23
CA ARG A 54 11.22 -5.46 0.44
C ARG A 54 11.66 -5.00 1.84
N GLY A 55 11.24 -5.70 2.90
CA GLY A 55 11.58 -5.35 4.28
C GLY A 55 13.01 -5.68 4.72
N LYS A 56 13.79 -6.40 3.89
CA LYS A 56 15.21 -6.70 4.14
C LYS A 56 16.15 -5.75 3.39
N GLY A 57 15.61 -4.79 2.63
CA GLY A 57 16.41 -3.75 1.97
C GLY A 57 17.16 -2.91 2.99
N LYS A 58 18.40 -2.54 2.64
CA LYS A 58 19.18 -1.54 3.38
C LYS A 58 19.05 -0.22 2.62
N PHE A 59 18.66 0.84 3.30
CA PHE A 59 18.44 2.18 2.76
C PHE A 59 19.18 3.19 3.64
#